data_AF-A0A3D5H943-F1
#
_entry.id   AF-A0A3D5H943-F1
#
_cell.length_a   1.000
_cell.length_b   1.000
_cell.length_c   1.000
_cell.angle_alpha   90.00
_cell.angle_beta   90.00
_cell.angle_gamma   90.00
#
_symmetry.space_group_name_H-M   'P 1'
#
loop_
_entity.id
_entity.type
_entity.pdbx_description
1 polymer ?
#
loop_
_entity_poly.entity_id
_entity_poly.type
_entity_poly.pdbx_seq_one_letter_code
_entity_poly.pdbx_strand_id
1 'polypeptide(L)'
;MSTDSNTIEELANREYKYGFVTDIESDTAPRGLNEDTVRFIAAKKNEPEWLIEWRLKAYRHWLTMEEPTWPNVHYPKIDYQDMIYFSAPKQKDRPKSLNE
;
A
#
# COMPACT_ATOMS: atom_id res chain seq x y z
N MET A 1 -12.86 -34.31 37.74
CA MET A 1 -13.64 -33.31 36.99
C MET A 1 -12.70 -32.20 36.54
N SER A 2 -11.71 -32.51 35.69
CA SER A 2 -10.63 -31.56 35.32
C SER A 2 -10.14 -31.76 33.88
N THR A 3 -10.74 -32.70 33.15
CA THR A 3 -10.35 -33.07 31.78
C THR A 3 -10.97 -32.16 30.73
N ASP A 4 -12.10 -31.52 31.01
CA ASP A 4 -12.81 -30.66 30.04
C ASP A 4 -12.20 -29.26 29.91
N SER A 5 -11.52 -28.74 30.94
CA SER A 5 -10.86 -27.43 30.89
C SER A 5 -9.60 -27.46 30.04
N ASN A 6 -8.78 -28.52 30.18
CA ASN A 6 -7.53 -28.67 29.44
C ASN A 6 -7.75 -28.81 27.93
N THR A 7 -8.83 -29.48 27.50
CA THR A 7 -9.14 -29.66 26.07
C THR A 7 -9.65 -28.37 25.42
N ILE A 8 -10.36 -27.51 26.16
CA ILE A 8 -10.80 -26.20 25.69
C ILE A 8 -9.60 -25.26 25.52
N GLU A 9 -8.68 -25.25 26.48
CA GLU A 9 -7.45 -24.45 26.41
C GLU A 9 -6.55 -24.85 25.23
N GLU A 10 -6.44 -26.15 24.95
CA GLU A 10 -5.69 -26.66 23.80
C GLU A 10 -6.35 -26.28 22.46
N LEU A 11 -7.68 -26.25 22.41
CA LEU A 11 -8.42 -25.81 21.22
C LEU A 11 -8.30 -24.29 20.99
N ALA A 12 -8.34 -23.51 22.07
CA ALA A 12 -8.26 -22.05 22.03
C ALA A 12 -6.86 -21.53 21.67
N ASN A 13 -5.81 -22.24 22.08
CA ASN A 13 -4.41 -21.88 21.79
C ASN A 13 -3.89 -22.45 20.45
N ARG A 14 -4.72 -23.12 19.66
CA ARG A 14 -4.31 -23.59 18.33
C ARG A 14 -4.17 -22.40 17.37
N GLU A 15 -2.95 -22.19 16.90
CA GLU A 15 -2.68 -21.28 15.80
C GLU A 15 -3.45 -21.71 14.54
N TYR A 16 -4.05 -20.74 13.85
CA TYR A 16 -4.84 -20.95 12.65
C TYR A 16 -3.95 -21.46 11.51
N LYS A 17 -4.05 -22.76 11.21
CA LYS A 17 -3.17 -23.45 10.25
C LYS A 17 -3.42 -23.12 8.78
N TYR A 18 -4.54 -22.47 8.45
CA TYR A 18 -5.01 -22.30 7.07
C TYR A 18 -4.98 -20.84 6.63
N GLY A 19 -3.81 -20.20 6.70
CA GLY A 19 -3.61 -18.88 6.10
C GLY A 19 -3.68 -18.97 4.57
N PHE A 20 -4.71 -18.40 3.95
CA PHE A 20 -4.76 -18.25 2.49
C PHE A 20 -3.83 -17.10 2.09
N VAL A 21 -2.63 -17.42 1.60
CA VAL A 21 -1.69 -16.46 1.00
C VAL A 21 -1.58 -16.76 -0.49
N THR A 22 -1.73 -15.73 -1.31
CA THR A 22 -1.50 -15.82 -2.74
C THR A 22 -0.34 -14.90 -3.07
N ASP A 23 0.80 -15.46 -3.46
CA ASP A 23 1.92 -14.67 -3.96
C ASP A 23 1.56 -14.10 -5.33
N ILE A 24 1.35 -12.78 -5.37
CA ILE A 24 1.09 -12.04 -6.60
C ILE A 24 2.35 -11.24 -6.90
N GLU A 25 2.97 -11.52 -8.04
CA GLU A 25 4.02 -10.63 -8.55
C GLU A 25 3.46 -9.23 -8.75
N SER A 26 4.11 -8.23 -8.16
CA SER A 26 3.72 -6.83 -8.26
C SER A 26 4.82 -6.01 -8.94
N ASP A 27 4.39 -4.97 -9.64
CA ASP A 27 5.26 -3.91 -10.15
C ASP A 27 5.18 -2.74 -9.16
N THR A 28 6.32 -2.40 -8.57
CA THR A 28 6.42 -1.40 -7.50
C THR A 28 7.27 -0.23 -7.93
N ALA A 29 6.84 0.97 -7.55
CA ALA A 29 7.68 2.16 -7.68
C ALA A 29 8.89 2.07 -6.73
N PRO A 30 10.00 2.75 -7.05
CA PRO A 30 11.09 2.92 -6.10
C PRO A 30 10.59 3.59 -4.81
N ARG A 31 11.32 3.37 -3.71
CA ARG A 31 11.04 4.06 -2.45
C ARG A 31 11.24 5.56 -2.60
N GLY A 32 10.36 6.30 -1.95
CA GLY A 32 10.45 7.74 -1.79
C GLY A 32 9.60 8.56 -2.74
N LEU A 33 9.33 9.79 -2.28
CA LEU A 33 8.47 10.74 -2.96
C LEU A 33 9.30 11.83 -3.62
N ASN A 34 9.38 11.75 -4.95
CA ASN A 34 9.97 12.77 -5.81
C ASN A 34 9.10 12.99 -7.05
N GLU A 35 9.43 13.99 -7.87
CA GLU A 35 8.67 14.27 -9.11
C GLU A 35 8.67 13.07 -10.07
N ASP A 36 9.73 12.26 -10.08
CA ASP A 36 9.84 11.09 -10.97
C ASP A 36 8.91 9.97 -10.54
N THR A 37 8.72 9.75 -9.24
CA THR A 37 7.70 8.84 -8.69
C THR A 37 6.31 9.30 -9.11
N VAL A 38 6.02 10.61 -9.05
CA VAL A 38 4.72 11.15 -9.51
C VAL A 38 4.51 10.91 -11.00
N ARG A 39 5.52 11.19 -11.84
CA ARG A 39 5.47 10.94 -13.29
C ARG A 39 5.33 9.45 -13.62
N PHE A 40 6.05 8.59 -12.90
CA PHE A 40 5.99 7.14 -13.04
C PHE A 40 4.57 6.64 -12.77
N ILE A 41 3.95 7.07 -11.67
CA ILE A 41 2.58 6.69 -11.31
C ILE A 41 1.57 7.16 -12.35
N ALA A 42 1.69 8.41 -12.80
CA ALA A 42 0.83 8.97 -13.83
C ALA A 42 0.91 8.18 -15.14
N ALA A 43 2.13 7.85 -15.58
CA ALA A 43 2.36 7.05 -16.78
C ALA A 43 1.76 5.63 -16.64
N LYS A 44 1.93 4.98 -15.48
CA LYS A 44 1.34 3.65 -15.20
C LYS A 44 -0.18 3.67 -15.22
N LYS A 45 -0.80 4.79 -14.85
CA LYS A 45 -2.26 4.96 -14.81
C LYS A 45 -2.85 5.55 -16.08
N ASN A 46 -2.01 5.87 -17.08
CA ASN A 46 -2.42 6.55 -18.31
C ASN A 46 -3.24 7.83 -18.02
N GLU A 47 -2.75 8.64 -17.09
CA GLU A 47 -3.40 9.89 -16.69
C GLU A 47 -3.22 10.98 -17.76
N PRO A 48 -4.22 11.86 -17.96
CA PRO A 48 -4.09 12.99 -18.87
C PRO A 48 -3.13 14.05 -18.32
N GLU A 49 -2.49 14.82 -19.22
CA GLU A 49 -1.42 15.78 -18.87
C GLU A 49 -1.81 16.78 -17.77
N TRP A 50 -3.03 17.32 -17.83
CA TRP A 50 -3.51 18.28 -16.84
C TRP A 50 -3.52 17.71 -15.41
N LEU A 51 -3.72 16.40 -15.27
CA LEU A 51 -3.73 15.73 -13.97
C LEU A 51 -2.30 15.52 -13.47
N ILE A 52 -1.34 15.29 -14.36
CA ILE A 52 0.09 15.19 -14.03
C ILE A 52 0.59 16.54 -13.50
N GLU A 53 0.30 17.62 -14.21
CA GLU A 53 0.65 18.98 -13.78
C GLU A 53 0.02 19.34 -12.44
N TRP A 54 -1.25 18.95 -12.23
CA TRP A 54 -1.95 19.16 -10.97
C TRP A 54 -1.26 18.42 -9.81
N ARG A 55 -0.87 17.16 -10.01
CA ARG A 55 -0.13 16.37 -9.01
C ARG A 55 1.25 16.96 -8.73
N LEU A 56 1.98 17.38 -9.76
CA LEU A 56 3.30 18.02 -9.59
C LEU A 56 3.19 19.34 -8.83
N LYS A 57 2.15 20.14 -9.11
CA LYS A 57 1.86 21.35 -8.34
C LYS A 57 1.56 21.04 -6.87
N ALA A 58 0.77 20.01 -6.60
CA ALA A 58 0.49 19.58 -5.23
C ALA A 58 1.75 19.12 -4.50
N TYR A 59 2.63 18.34 -5.15
CA TYR A 59 3.91 17.92 -4.59
C TYR A 59 4.81 19.11 -4.25
N ARG A 60 4.96 20.07 -5.17
CA ARG A 60 5.75 21.29 -4.94
C ARG A 60 5.20 22.12 -3.78
N HIS A 61 3.88 22.22 -3.67
CA HIS A 61 3.26 22.91 -2.54
C HIS A 61 3.48 22.15 -1.22
N TRP A 62 3.35 20.83 -1.23
CA TRP A 62 3.59 20.00 -0.05
C TRP A 62 5.02 20.14 0.50
N LEU A 63 6.03 20.27 -0.37
CA LEU A 63 7.41 20.56 0.06
C LEU A 63 7.57 21.87 0.84
N THR A 64 6.63 22.82 0.71
CA THR A 64 6.64 24.09 1.45
C THR A 64 5.84 24.04 2.74
N MET A 65 5.13 22.94 3.01
CA MET A 65 4.31 22.78 4.20
C MET A 65 5.13 22.30 5.40
N GLU A 66 4.74 22.75 6.57
CA GLU A 66 5.24 22.23 7.84
C GLU A 66 4.24 21.23 8.43
N GLU A 67 4.77 20.18 9.06
CA GLU A 67 3.95 19.16 9.72
C GLU A 67 3.23 19.75 10.94
N PRO A 68 1.89 19.61 11.04
CA PRO A 68 1.13 20.20 12.14
C PRO A 68 1.41 19.49 13.48
N THR A 69 1.75 20.26 14.50
CA THR A 69 2.05 19.77 15.86
C THR A 69 0.96 20.09 16.90
N TRP A 70 -0.15 20.69 16.49
CA TRP A 70 -1.28 20.98 17.36
C TRP A 70 -2.06 19.76 17.91
N PRO A 71 -2.07 18.56 17.29
CA PRO A 71 -2.81 17.44 17.88
C PRO A 71 -2.03 16.84 19.06
N ASN A 72 -2.73 16.44 20.13
CA ASN A 72 -2.14 15.76 21.29
C ASN A 72 -1.88 14.27 21.00
N VAL A 73 -1.15 13.98 19.93
CA VAL A 73 -0.78 12.63 19.51
C VAL A 73 0.73 12.57 19.33
N HIS A 74 1.35 11.53 19.88
CA HIS A 74 2.79 11.33 19.79
C HIS A 74 3.06 10.17 18.82
N TYR A 75 3.78 10.47 17.74
CA TYR A 75 4.23 9.49 16.76
C TYR A 75 5.65 9.85 16.32
N PRO A 76 6.46 8.85 15.92
CA PRO A 76 7.77 9.12 15.34
C PRO A 76 7.60 9.88 14.03
N LYS A 77 8.57 10.74 13.68
CA LYS A 77 8.57 11.46 12.40
C LYS A 77 8.43 10.48 11.25
N ILE A 78 7.54 10.79 10.32
CA ILE A 78 7.30 9.97 9.14
C ILE A 78 8.47 10.15 8.18
N ASP A 79 9.15 9.05 7.85
CA ASP A 79 10.11 9.04 6.75
C ASP A 79 9.38 8.83 5.42
N TYR A 80 9.01 9.94 4.79
CA TYR A 80 8.36 9.93 3.47
C TYR A 80 9.26 9.36 2.36
N GLN A 81 10.57 9.23 2.58
CA GLN A 81 11.49 8.67 1.60
C GLN A 81 11.60 7.15 1.68
N ASP A 82 11.15 6.53 2.78
CA ASP A 82 11.18 5.06 2.94
C ASP A 82 9.87 4.36 2.48
N MET A 83 8.89 5.13 2.02
CA MET A 83 7.59 4.61 1.60
C MET A 83 7.56 4.22 0.11
N ILE A 84 6.78 3.18 -0.21
CA ILE A 84 6.45 2.80 -1.60
C ILE A 84 5.10 3.40 -1.96
N TYR A 85 5.10 4.36 -2.90
CA TYR A 85 3.89 5.12 -3.26
C TYR A 85 3.02 4.45 -4.34
N PHE A 86 3.50 3.37 -4.95
CA PHE A 86 2.75 2.61 -5.95
C PHE A 86 3.16 1.15 -5.94
N SER A 87 2.15 0.29 -5.88
CA SER A 87 2.26 -1.14 -6.09
C SER A 87 1.01 -1.60 -6.84
N ALA A 88 1.20 -2.27 -7.97
CA ALA A 88 0.11 -2.87 -8.71
C ALA A 88 0.43 -4.33 -9.03
N PRO A 89 -0.54 -5.25 -8.91
CA PRO A 89 -0.33 -6.64 -9.30
C PRO A 89 -0.07 -6.71 -10.81
N LYS A 90 0.89 -7.54 -11.23
CA LYS A 90 1.07 -7.87 -12.65
C LYS A 90 -0.20 -8.58 -13.12
N GLN A 91 -0.82 -8.04 -14.17
CA GLN A 91 -1.98 -8.67 -14.76
C GLN A 91 -1.53 -9.96 -15.46
N LYS A 92 -1.99 -11.12 -14.98
CA LYS A 92 -1.94 -12.37 -15.74
C LYS A 92 -2.93 -12.29 -16.90
N ASP A 93 -2.70 -13.05 -17.96
CA ASP A 93 -3.55 -13.11 -19.15
C ASP A 93 -5.02 -13.22 -18.75
N ARG A 94 -5.79 -12.17 -19.03
CA ARG A 94 -7.23 -12.19 -18.85
C ARG A 94 -7.87 -12.82 -20.09
N PRO A 95 -8.96 -13.58 -19.94
CA PRO A 95 -9.75 -14.00 -21.09
C PRO A 95 -10.16 -12.76 -21.89
N LYS A 96 -10.08 -12.85 -23.21
CA LYS A 96 -10.24 -11.69 -24.10
C LYS A 96 -11.68 -11.19 -24.13
N SER A 97 -12.64 -12.00 -23.70
CA SER A 97 -14.05 -11.65 -23.60
C SER A 97 -14.79 -12.54 -22.59
N LEU A 98 -15.99 -12.14 -22.20
CA LEU A 98 -16.93 -12.95 -21.40
C LEU A 98 -17.52 -14.16 -22.15
N ASN A 99 -17.31 -14.25 -23.47
CA ASN A 99 -17.87 -15.31 -24.32
C ASN A 99 -16.85 -16.43 -24.63
N GLU A 100 -15.80 -16.54 -23.83
CA GLU A 100 -14.78 -17.58 -23.95
C GLU A 100 -14.94 -18.63 -22.84
#